data_AF-A0A0R3EQQ1-F1
#
_entry.id   AF-A0A0R3EQQ1-F1
#
_cell.length_a   1.000
_cell.length_b   1.000
_cell.length_c   1.000
_cell.angle_alpha   90.00
_cell.angle_beta   90.00
_cell.angle_gamma   90.00
#
_symmetry.space_group_name_H-M   'P 1'
#
loop_
_entity.id
_entity.type
_entity.pdbx_description
1 polymer ?
#
loop_
_entity_poly.entity_id
_entity_poly.type
_entity_poly.pdbx_seq_one_letter_code
_entity_poly.pdbx_strand_id
1 'polypeptide(L)'
;MSGPGSGSDGPAEGVFAINPEEKIWTLARQLVTGQHTISQLNDSANLLAEANPGDPAVMQHLSQLRRSNDDWFYGALPTLLAAMQVSIEARETFGPGFTRVKDPIDAAVWNHKLGLWRERLSGRIKHDGGYG
;
A
#
# COMPACT_ATOMS: atom_id res chain seq x y z
N MET A 1 19.69 22.33 -40.26
CA MET A 1 20.41 21.92 -39.04
C MET A 1 19.42 22.00 -37.91
N SER A 2 18.99 20.85 -37.39
CA SER A 2 17.92 20.71 -36.40
C SER A 2 18.49 20.19 -35.08
N GLY A 3 18.04 20.80 -33.97
CA GLY A 3 18.11 20.31 -32.60
C GLY A 3 19.21 20.92 -31.72
N PRO A 4 19.07 20.94 -30.36
CA PRO A 4 18.02 20.28 -29.57
C PRO A 4 17.33 21.18 -28.54
N GLY A 5 16.02 20.95 -28.33
CA GLY A 5 15.31 21.33 -27.11
C GLY A 5 14.79 20.05 -26.46
N SER A 6 15.70 19.21 -25.97
CA SER A 6 15.36 18.07 -25.11
C SER A 6 14.93 18.62 -23.76
N GLY A 7 13.63 18.86 -23.60
CA GLY A 7 13.02 18.98 -22.29
C GLY A 7 13.08 17.60 -21.65
N SER A 8 14.00 17.44 -20.69
CA SER A 8 14.13 16.24 -19.90
C SER A 8 12.85 16.03 -19.08
N ASP A 9 12.10 14.98 -19.39
CA ASP A 9 11.15 14.36 -18.48
C ASP A 9 11.95 13.79 -17.29
N GLY A 10 12.22 14.66 -16.30
CA GLY A 10 12.54 14.22 -14.95
C GLY A 10 11.29 13.61 -14.32
N PRO A 11 11.43 12.68 -13.35
CA PRO A 11 10.28 12.06 -12.71
C PRO A 11 9.36 13.14 -12.15
N ALA A 12 8.05 12.92 -12.25
CA ALA A 12 6.98 13.81 -11.84
C ALA A 12 6.90 14.04 -10.31
N GLU A 13 8.03 14.28 -9.65
CA GLU A 13 8.11 14.58 -8.21
C GLU A 13 7.50 15.95 -7.85
N GLY A 14 7.27 16.82 -8.83
CA GLY A 14 6.77 18.19 -8.61
C GLY A 14 5.24 18.37 -8.65
N VAL A 15 4.45 17.31 -8.85
CA VAL A 15 2.98 17.42 -8.92
C VAL A 15 2.32 16.31 -8.13
N PHE A 16 1.39 16.68 -7.24
CA PHE A 16 0.47 15.74 -6.62
C PHE A 16 -0.89 15.84 -7.31
N ALA A 17 -1.46 14.71 -7.72
CA ALA A 17 -2.76 14.67 -8.37
C ALA A 17 -3.58 13.48 -7.87
N ILE A 18 -4.84 13.73 -7.52
CA ILE A 18 -5.73 12.71 -6.96
C ILE A 18 -7.20 13.06 -7.22
N ASN A 19 -8.03 12.04 -7.45
CA ASN A 19 -9.47 12.11 -7.21
C ASN A 19 -9.75 11.29 -5.95
N PRO A 20 -9.94 11.93 -4.78
CA PRO A 20 -9.88 11.22 -3.51
C PRO A 20 -11.06 10.26 -3.32
N GLU A 21 -12.25 10.57 -3.82
CA GLU A 21 -13.43 9.71 -3.67
C GLU A 21 -13.30 8.42 -4.49
N GLU A 22 -12.89 8.55 -5.75
CA GLU A 22 -12.59 7.41 -6.61
C GLU A 22 -11.46 6.55 -6.03
N LYS A 23 -10.43 7.20 -5.49
CA LYS A 23 -9.28 6.52 -4.89
C LYS A 23 -9.68 5.76 -3.62
N ILE A 24 -10.42 6.38 -2.70
CA ILE A 24 -10.94 5.72 -1.49
C ILE A 24 -11.75 4.49 -1.87
N TRP A 25 -12.66 4.60 -2.84
CA TRP A 25 -13.51 3.48 -3.22
C TRP A 25 -12.75 2.34 -3.90
N THR A 26 -11.76 2.68 -4.72
CA THR A 26 -10.85 1.70 -5.32
C THR A 26 -10.04 0.97 -4.25
N LEU A 27 -9.47 1.71 -3.29
CA LEU A 27 -8.68 1.14 -2.21
C LEU A 27 -9.52 0.28 -1.25
N ALA A 28 -10.76 0.68 -0.96
CA ALA A 28 -11.68 -0.10 -0.13
C ALA A 28 -11.99 -1.47 -0.78
N ARG A 29 -12.24 -1.48 -2.10
CA ARG A 29 -12.42 -2.73 -2.84
C ARG A 29 -11.16 -3.61 -2.81
N GLN A 30 -9.99 -3.02 -3.04
CA GLN A 30 -8.72 -3.75 -2.97
C GLN A 30 -8.48 -4.36 -1.59
N LEU A 31 -8.77 -3.61 -0.53
CA LEU A 31 -8.66 -4.08 0.85
C LEU A 31 -9.57 -5.29 1.10
N VAL A 32 -10.86 -5.17 0.78
CA VAL A 32 -11.84 -6.23 1.00
C VAL A 32 -11.51 -7.47 0.16
N THR A 33 -11.17 -7.29 -1.12
CA THR A 33 -10.75 -8.39 -2.00
C THR A 33 -9.51 -9.10 -1.45
N GLY A 34 -8.49 -8.35 -1.03
CA GLY A 34 -7.27 -8.95 -0.47
C GLY A 34 -7.54 -9.75 0.81
N GLN A 35 -8.37 -9.22 1.72
CA GLN A 35 -8.78 -9.95 2.93
C GLN A 35 -9.54 -11.24 2.60
N HIS A 36 -10.46 -11.20 1.63
CA HIS A 36 -11.16 -12.41 1.18
C HIS A 36 -10.21 -13.45 0.61
N THR A 37 -9.27 -13.04 -0.26
CA THR A 37 -8.27 -13.95 -0.83
C THR A 37 -7.45 -14.63 0.26
N ILE A 38 -6.96 -13.86 1.24
CA ILE A 38 -6.18 -14.43 2.36
C ILE A 38 -7.02 -15.38 3.21
N SER A 39 -8.27 -15.03 3.52
CA SER A 39 -9.18 -15.92 4.25
C SER A 39 -9.37 -17.24 3.52
N GLN A 40 -9.68 -17.20 2.21
CA GLN A 40 -9.91 -18.39 1.40
C GLN A 40 -8.67 -19.29 1.31
N LEU A 41 -7.47 -18.69 1.20
CA LEU A 41 -6.23 -19.44 1.20
C LEU A 41 -5.97 -20.11 2.55
N ASN A 42 -6.25 -19.42 3.66
CA ASN A 42 -6.11 -19.98 5.00
C ASN A 42 -7.07 -21.14 5.25
N ASP A 43 -8.34 -21.00 4.84
CA ASP A 43 -9.33 -22.07 4.97
C ASP A 43 -8.90 -23.30 4.15
N SER A 44 -8.44 -23.09 2.92
CA SER A 44 -7.94 -24.16 2.05
C SER A 44 -6.72 -24.87 2.63
N ALA A 45 -5.80 -24.11 3.25
CA ALA A 45 -4.63 -24.66 3.91
C ALA A 45 -4.98 -25.49 5.15
N ASN A 46 -5.93 -25.06 5.96
CA ASN A 46 -6.40 -25.82 7.11
C ASN A 46 -6.99 -27.17 6.66
N LEU A 47 -7.85 -27.16 5.64
CA LEU A 47 -8.41 -28.39 5.06
C LEU A 47 -7.32 -29.33 4.53
N LEU A 48 -6.30 -28.80 3.86
CA LEU A 48 -5.20 -29.60 3.34
C LEU A 48 -4.36 -30.24 4.46
N ALA A 49 -4.09 -29.47 5.51
CA ALA A 49 -3.34 -29.92 6.69
C ALA A 49 -4.07 -31.03 7.45
N GLU A 50 -5.40 -30.91 7.60
CA GLU A 50 -6.24 -31.92 8.25
C GLU A 50 -6.35 -33.21 7.44
N ALA A 51 -6.46 -33.10 6.11
CA ALA A 51 -6.60 -34.27 5.23
C ALA A 51 -5.32 -35.10 5.10
N ASN A 52 -4.14 -34.47 5.20
CA ASN A 52 -2.85 -35.12 4.98
C ASN A 52 -1.82 -34.73 6.06
N PRO A 53 -2.05 -35.13 7.32
CA PRO A 53 -1.20 -34.70 8.43
C PRO A 53 0.22 -35.27 8.26
N GLY A 54 1.21 -34.38 8.30
CA GLY A 54 2.63 -34.75 8.24
C GLY A 54 3.18 -35.03 6.84
N ASP A 55 2.38 -34.86 5.77
CA ASP A 55 2.89 -34.94 4.40
C ASP A 55 3.90 -33.80 4.12
N PRO A 56 5.16 -34.12 3.74
CA PRO A 56 6.18 -33.12 3.44
C PRO A 56 5.81 -32.10 2.36
N ALA A 57 5.08 -32.52 1.31
CA ALA A 57 4.63 -31.63 0.25
C ALA A 57 3.58 -30.64 0.78
N VAL A 58 2.66 -31.11 1.62
CA VAL A 58 1.68 -30.25 2.30
C VAL A 58 2.37 -29.25 3.22
N MET A 59 3.34 -29.69 4.03
CA MET A 59 4.12 -28.79 4.88
C MET A 59 4.85 -27.70 4.08
N GLN A 60 5.39 -28.05 2.90
CA GLN A 60 6.02 -27.07 2.00
C GLN A 60 5.01 -26.04 1.49
N HIS A 61 3.82 -26.46 1.06
CA HIS A 61 2.77 -25.53 0.62
C HIS A 61 2.29 -24.62 1.75
N LEU A 62 2.10 -25.13 2.96
CA LEU A 62 1.75 -24.33 4.14
C LEU A 62 2.82 -23.28 4.46
N SER A 63 4.10 -23.61 4.29
CA SER A 63 5.19 -22.65 4.48
C SER A 63 5.18 -21.52 3.43
N GLN A 64 4.79 -21.83 2.19
CA GLN A 64 4.63 -20.83 1.12
C GLN A 64 3.45 -19.91 1.43
N LEU A 65 2.31 -20.47 1.84
CA LEU A 65 1.16 -19.66 2.23
C LEU A 65 1.48 -18.73 3.40
N ARG A 66 2.21 -19.21 4.41
CA ARG A 66 2.63 -18.36 5.53
C ARG A 66 3.41 -17.14 5.05
N ARG A 67 4.32 -17.31 4.07
CA ARG A 67 5.02 -16.17 3.47
C ARG A 67 4.07 -15.22 2.75
N SER A 68 3.11 -15.74 1.98
CA SER A 68 2.10 -14.89 1.33
C SER A 68 1.24 -14.11 2.33
N ASN A 69 0.90 -14.71 3.47
CA ASN A 69 0.22 -14.02 4.57
C ASN A 69 1.10 -12.91 5.15
N ASP A 70 2.37 -13.21 5.41
CA ASP A 70 3.32 -12.22 5.92
C ASP A 70 3.49 -11.05 4.92
N ASP A 71 3.61 -11.33 3.62
CA ASP A 71 3.70 -10.32 2.57
C ASP A 71 2.43 -9.45 2.50
N TRP A 72 1.26 -10.06 2.70
CA TRP A 72 0.00 -9.32 2.78
C TRP A 72 -0.02 -8.41 4.01
N PHE A 73 0.16 -8.95 5.22
CA PHE A 73 -0.02 -8.21 6.46
C PHE A 73 1.09 -7.17 6.71
N TYR A 74 2.32 -7.44 6.29
CA TYR A 74 3.45 -6.56 6.56
C TYR A 74 3.93 -5.75 5.35
N GLY A 75 3.44 -6.06 4.14
CA GLY A 75 3.80 -5.35 2.92
C GLY A 75 2.60 -4.61 2.30
N ALA A 76 1.65 -5.38 1.77
CA ALA A 76 0.56 -4.84 0.98
C ALA A 76 -0.45 -4.04 1.83
N LEU A 77 -0.90 -4.61 2.95
CA LEU A 77 -1.94 -4.01 3.81
C LEU A 77 -1.53 -2.63 4.35
N PRO A 78 -0.34 -2.42 4.94
CA PRO A 78 0.08 -1.10 5.41
C PRO A 78 0.15 -0.07 4.28
N THR A 79 0.54 -0.48 3.08
CA THR A 79 0.58 0.39 1.91
C THR A 79 -0.82 0.82 1.46
N LEU A 80 -1.78 -0.11 1.45
CA LEU A 80 -3.18 0.19 1.14
C LEU A 80 -3.80 1.15 2.17
N LEU A 81 -3.57 0.90 3.46
CA LEU A 81 -4.07 1.76 4.54
C LEU A 81 -3.44 3.15 4.47
N ALA A 82 -2.14 3.25 4.20
CA ALA A 82 -1.47 4.54 4.02
C ALA A 82 -2.02 5.34 2.84
N ALA A 83 -2.23 4.68 1.69
CA ALA A 83 -2.83 5.32 0.53
C ALA A 83 -4.27 5.77 0.81
N MET A 84 -5.02 5.00 1.60
CA MET A 84 -6.38 5.36 2.00
C MET A 84 -6.37 6.58 2.91
N GLN A 85 -5.47 6.63 3.89
CA GLN A 85 -5.29 7.78 4.77
C GLN A 85 -4.93 9.06 3.99
N VAL A 86 -3.99 8.99 3.04
CA VAL A 86 -3.66 10.12 2.14
C VAL A 86 -4.89 10.59 1.36
N SER A 87 -5.70 9.65 0.87
CA SER A 87 -6.90 9.97 0.08
C SER A 87 -7.99 10.62 0.94
N ILE A 88 -8.16 10.18 2.19
CA ILE A 88 -9.07 10.80 3.17
C ILE A 88 -8.63 12.23 3.47
N GLU A 89 -7.35 12.44 3.78
CA GLU A 89 -6.82 13.78 4.04
C GLU A 89 -6.95 14.70 2.83
N ALA A 90 -6.74 14.18 1.63
CA ALA A 90 -6.91 14.95 0.40
C ALA A 90 -8.37 15.37 0.22
N ARG A 91 -9.34 14.49 0.52
CA ARG A 91 -10.77 14.83 0.52
C ARG A 91 -11.10 15.90 1.55
N GLU A 92 -10.55 15.78 2.76
CA GLU A 92 -10.78 16.75 3.84
C GLU A 92 -10.14 18.11 3.55
N THR A 93 -9.02 18.14 2.83
CA THR A 93 -8.28 19.37 2.51
C THR A 93 -8.82 20.07 1.27
N PHE A 94 -9.08 19.33 0.20
CA PHE A 94 -9.42 19.88 -1.12
C PHE A 94 -10.89 19.72 -1.49
N GLY A 95 -11.65 18.94 -0.72
CA GLY A 95 -13.01 18.56 -1.03
C GLY A 95 -13.10 17.39 -2.02
N PRO A 96 -14.31 17.13 -2.55
CA PRO A 96 -14.53 16.09 -3.54
C PRO A 96 -13.97 16.46 -4.92
N GLY A 97 -13.78 15.45 -5.78
CA GLY A 97 -13.37 15.63 -7.17
C GLY A 97 -11.86 15.72 -7.40
N PHE A 98 -11.48 15.86 -8.67
CA PHE A 98 -10.07 15.84 -9.07
C PHE A 98 -9.33 17.09 -8.59
N THR A 99 -8.23 16.87 -7.89
CA THR A 99 -7.30 17.90 -7.42
C THR A 99 -5.92 17.70 -8.02
N ARG A 100 -5.28 18.81 -8.39
CA ARG A 100 -3.88 18.86 -8.80
C ARG A 100 -3.16 19.97 -8.06
N VAL A 101 -2.19 19.61 -7.23
CA VAL A 101 -1.28 20.54 -6.54
C VAL A 101 -0.08 20.77 -7.47
N LYS A 102 0.08 22.02 -7.90
CA LYS A 102 1.12 22.44 -8.85
C LYS A 102 2.31 23.11 -8.18
N ASP A 103 2.13 23.63 -6.97
CA ASP A 103 3.24 24.14 -6.19
C ASP A 103 4.14 22.95 -5.81
N PRO A 104 5.44 22.98 -6.15
CA PRO A 104 6.32 21.84 -5.97
C PRO A 104 6.58 21.55 -4.49
N ILE A 105 6.53 22.55 -3.60
CA ILE A 105 6.73 22.35 -2.16
C ILE A 105 5.52 21.64 -1.58
N ASP A 106 4.32 22.13 -1.89
CA ASP A 106 3.07 21.50 -1.43
C ASP A 106 2.92 20.09 -2.02
N ALA A 107 3.23 19.90 -3.30
CA ALA A 107 3.20 18.59 -3.95
C ALA A 107 4.16 17.59 -3.28
N ALA A 108 5.38 18.03 -2.94
CA ALA A 108 6.34 17.19 -2.23
C ALA A 108 5.83 16.77 -0.85
N VAL A 109 5.17 17.69 -0.11
CA VAL A 109 4.52 17.35 1.17
C VAL A 109 3.49 16.24 0.99
N TRP A 110 2.60 16.37 0.00
CA TRP A 110 1.57 15.36 -0.27
C TRP A 110 2.15 14.02 -0.72
N ASN A 111 3.16 14.03 -1.59
CA ASN A 111 3.83 12.80 -2.04
C ASN A 111 4.55 12.08 -0.88
N HIS A 112 5.12 12.83 0.08
CA HIS A 112 5.77 12.24 1.25
C HIS A 112 4.77 11.59 2.24
N LYS A 113 3.53 12.07 2.31
CA LYS A 113 2.53 11.52 3.25
C LYS A 113 2.32 10.01 3.12
N LEU A 114 2.44 9.44 1.91
CA LEU A 114 2.31 7.99 1.72
C LEU A 114 3.36 7.21 2.52
N GLY A 115 4.62 7.66 2.50
CA GLY A 115 5.71 7.03 3.25
C GLY A 115 5.49 7.15 4.75
N LEU A 116 5.15 8.35 5.22
CA LEU A 116 4.87 8.64 6.62
C LEU A 116 3.74 7.77 7.18
N TRP A 117 2.62 7.68 6.45
CA TRP A 117 1.50 6.86 6.88
C TRP A 117 1.79 5.37 6.81
N ARG A 118 2.55 4.91 5.82
CA ARG A 118 2.96 3.50 5.74
C ARG A 118 3.80 3.09 6.93
N GLU A 119 4.75 3.93 7.34
CA GLU A 119 5.57 3.67 8.53
C GLU A 119 4.68 3.58 9.79
N ARG A 120 3.84 4.58 10.03
CA ARG A 120 2.93 4.63 11.18
C ARG A 120 1.95 3.45 11.24
N LEU A 121 1.37 3.08 10.10
CA LEU A 121 0.32 2.05 10.01
C LEU A 121 0.87 0.63 9.85
N SER A 122 2.17 0.47 9.57
CA SER A 122 2.81 -0.84 9.53
C SER A 122 3.02 -1.48 10.90
N GLY A 123 2.79 -0.74 11.99
CA GLY A 123 3.11 -1.17 13.35
C GLY A 123 4.61 -1.29 13.64
N ARG A 124 5.48 -1.03 12.64
CA ARG A 124 6.93 -0.95 12.79
C ARG A 124 7.30 0.49 13.17
N ILE A 125 7.08 0.86 14.42
CA ILE A 125 7.70 2.06 14.97
C ILE A 125 9.21 1.79 14.99
N LYS A 126 9.98 2.45 14.13
CA LYS A 126 11.42 2.55 14.35
C LYS A 126 11.59 3.30 15.67
N HIS A 127 12.12 2.61 16.68
CA HIS A 127 12.53 3.23 17.92
C HIS A 127 13.81 4.02 17.64
N ASP A 128 13.67 5.23 17.12
CA ASP A 128 14.78 6.18 17.04
C ASP A 128 15.01 6.72 18.46
N GLY A 129 15.84 6.03 19.23
CA GLY A 129 16.28 6.51 20.53
C GLY A 129 16.48 5.41 21.57
N GLY A 130 17.49 4.58 21.37
CA GLY A 130 18.21 4.03 22.51
C GLY A 130 19.11 5.12 23.07
N TYR A 131 18.72 5.69 24.20
CA TYR A 131 19.60 6.25 25.22
C TYR A 131 18.94 6.03 26.58
N GLY A 132 19.57 5.21 27.42
CA GLY A 132 19.17 4.93 28.81
C GLY A 132 18.89 3.47 29.06
#